data_AF-A0A522F4S3-F1
#
_entry.id   AF-A0A522F4S3-F1
#
_cell.length_a   1.000
_cell.length_b   1.000
_cell.length_c   1.000
_cell.angle_alpha   90.00
_cell.angle_beta   90.00
_cell.angle_gamma   90.00
#
_symmetry.space_group_name_H-M   'P 1'
#
loop_
_entity.id
_entity.type
_entity.pdbx_description
1 polymer ?
#
loop_
_entity_poly.entity_id
_entity_poly.type
_entity_poly.pdbx_seq_one_letter_code
_entity_poly.pdbx_strand_id
1 'polypeptide(L)'
;MKELDPALTFANARLFAALYFGLLSIVGTILISAFMKFIGIEEIIPLYQAIILGAIVAATMGALFGERIIHCEKPYQMQPFWMGFAMVMASLPLFDLGLVVLMKEENDQVFSVVKFHDMVFFYMVVLAYSYILFGIFLAIASGIASMYLRGHLVYDVLHILERHQGSIHHETIPHKPDSEVSKNHLP
;
A
#
# COMPACT_ATOMS: atom_id res chain seq x y z
N MET A 1 13.12 31.63 1.37
CA MET A 1 13.59 30.41 0.69
C MET A 1 12.60 29.31 1.06
N LYS A 2 11.92 28.70 0.08
CA LYS A 2 10.96 27.62 0.33
C LYS A 2 11.77 26.40 0.80
N GLU A 3 11.62 25.99 2.05
CA GLU A 3 12.16 24.72 2.52
C GLU A 3 11.57 23.61 1.65
N LEU A 4 12.43 22.96 0.87
CA LEU A 4 12.08 21.78 0.10
C LEU A 4 11.70 20.69 1.09
N ASP A 5 10.41 20.33 1.14
CA ASP A 5 9.92 19.22 1.97
C ASP A 5 10.70 17.96 1.56
N PRO A 6 11.44 17.31 2.47
CA PRO A 6 12.31 16.19 2.10
C PRO A 6 11.52 14.92 1.74
N ALA A 7 10.20 14.93 1.93
CA ALA A 7 9.26 13.99 1.31
C ALA A 7 9.23 14.06 -0.23
N LEU A 8 9.55 15.23 -0.82
CA LEU A 8 9.64 15.40 -2.29
C LEU A 8 10.93 14.81 -2.89
N THR A 9 11.94 14.52 -2.08
CA THR A 9 13.21 13.92 -2.52
C THR A 9 13.22 12.39 -2.46
N PHE A 10 12.10 11.76 -2.10
CA PHE A 10 12.01 10.31 -1.93
C PHE A 10 11.90 9.58 -3.29
N ALA A 11 13.05 9.20 -3.86
CA ALA A 11 13.16 8.62 -5.21
C ALA A 11 12.29 7.36 -5.44
N ASN A 12 12.00 6.58 -4.39
CA ASN A 12 11.23 5.32 -4.48
C ASN A 12 9.85 5.39 -3.80
N ALA A 13 9.20 6.55 -3.80
CA ALA A 13 7.86 6.76 -3.23
C ALA A 13 6.81 5.73 -3.73
N ARG A 14 6.88 5.36 -5.01
CA ARG A 14 5.94 4.42 -5.66
C ARG A 14 6.05 3.01 -5.09
N LEU A 15 7.27 2.52 -4.93
CA LEU A 15 7.53 1.17 -4.42
C LEU A 15 7.14 1.08 -2.95
N PHE A 16 7.42 2.14 -2.19
CA PHE A 16 7.04 2.23 -0.79
C PHE A 16 5.52 2.22 -0.58
N ALA A 17 4.80 3.03 -1.35
CA ALA A 17 3.34 3.04 -1.31
C ALA A 17 2.74 1.70 -1.78
N ALA A 18 3.30 1.09 -2.84
CA ALA A 18 2.87 -0.23 -3.32
C ALA A 18 3.00 -1.30 -2.23
N LEU A 19 4.13 -1.32 -1.51
CA LEU A 19 4.35 -2.25 -0.40
C LEU A 19 3.38 -1.97 0.75
N TYR A 20 3.20 -0.71 1.13
CA TYR A 20 2.30 -0.31 2.21
C TYR A 20 0.85 -0.75 1.94
N PHE A 21 0.29 -0.37 0.79
CA PHE A 21 -1.08 -0.73 0.43
C PHE A 21 -1.25 -2.22 0.13
N GLY A 22 -0.22 -2.89 -0.42
CA GLY A 22 -0.21 -4.34 -0.61
C GLY A 22 -0.32 -5.09 0.73
N LEU A 23 0.50 -4.71 1.72
CA LEU A 23 0.42 -5.29 3.06
C LEU A 23 -0.92 -4.98 3.74
N LEU A 24 -1.41 -3.76 3.59
CA LEU A 24 -2.70 -3.33 4.14
C LEU A 24 -3.86 -4.14 3.54
N SER A 25 -3.77 -4.50 2.26
CA SER A 25 -4.75 -5.39 1.62
C SER A 25 -4.70 -6.80 2.18
N ILE A 26 -3.52 -7.38 2.42
CA ILE A 26 -3.42 -8.73 3.01
C ILE A 26 -4.11 -8.76 4.37
N VAL A 27 -3.79 -7.77 5.22
CA VAL A 27 -4.41 -7.61 6.54
C VAL A 27 -5.93 -7.40 6.40
N GLY A 28 -6.36 -6.51 5.50
CA GLY A 28 -7.77 -6.24 5.25
C GLY A 28 -8.55 -7.48 4.81
N THR A 29 -8.03 -8.26 3.86
CA THR A 29 -8.66 -9.49 3.37
C THR A 29 -8.79 -10.53 4.48
N ILE A 30 -7.77 -10.68 5.33
CA ILE A 30 -7.83 -11.58 6.49
C ILE A 30 -8.90 -11.12 7.50
N LEU A 31 -8.97 -9.81 7.79
CA LEU A 31 -10.00 -9.26 8.68
C LEU A 31 -11.42 -9.48 8.13
N ILE A 32 -11.63 -9.25 6.83
CA ILE A 32 -12.93 -9.46 6.18
C ILE A 32 -13.33 -10.93 6.23
N SER A 33 -12.41 -11.86 5.91
CA SER A 33 -12.67 -13.30 6.01
C SER A 33 -13.00 -13.71 7.45
N ALA A 34 -12.25 -13.22 8.44
CA ALA A 34 -12.54 -13.48 9.85
C ALA A 34 -13.92 -12.95 10.28
N PHE A 35 -14.30 -11.77 9.79
CA PHE A 35 -15.61 -11.18 10.06
C PHE A 35 -16.76 -11.95 9.41
N MET A 36 -16.58 -12.43 8.16
CA MET A 36 -17.55 -13.31 7.49
C MET A 36 -17.73 -14.63 8.25
N LYS A 37 -16.63 -15.25 8.70
CA LYS A 37 -16.67 -16.45 9.54
C LYS A 37 -17.41 -16.21 10.85
N PHE A 38 -17.20 -15.05 11.48
CA PHE A 38 -17.89 -14.67 12.70
C PHE A 38 -19.42 -14.54 12.52
N ILE A 39 -19.88 -14.08 11.36
CA ILE A 39 -21.31 -13.97 11.01
C ILE A 39 -21.90 -15.34 10.60
N GLY A 40 -21.07 -16.39 10.49
CA GLY A 40 -21.50 -17.74 10.12
C GLY A 40 -21.66 -17.94 8.62
N ILE A 41 -21.06 -17.08 7.79
CA ILE A 41 -20.99 -17.27 6.35
C ILE A 41 -19.84 -18.23 6.07
N GLU A 42 -20.15 -19.42 5.54
CA GLU A 42 -19.13 -20.37 5.09
C GLU A 42 -18.27 -19.77 3.97
N GLU A 43 -17.00 -20.14 3.94
CA GLU A 43 -15.99 -19.51 3.08
C GLU A 43 -16.18 -19.96 1.62
N ILE A 44 -17.10 -19.30 0.92
CA ILE A 44 -17.42 -19.56 -0.51
C ILE A 44 -16.22 -19.25 -1.42
N ILE A 45 -15.34 -18.35 -0.97
CA ILE A 45 -14.22 -17.82 -1.75
C ILE A 45 -12.90 -18.34 -1.15
N PRO A 46 -11.98 -18.94 -1.94
CA PRO A 46 -10.68 -19.37 -1.46
C PRO A 46 -9.86 -18.19 -0.92
N LEU A 47 -9.60 -18.18 0.39
CA LEU A 47 -8.88 -17.09 1.06
C LEU A 47 -7.52 -16.79 0.44
N TYR A 48 -6.76 -17.84 0.10
CA TYR A 48 -5.43 -17.70 -0.50
C TYR A 48 -5.47 -16.90 -1.81
N GLN A 49 -6.43 -17.22 -2.67
CA GLN A 49 -6.60 -16.55 -3.95
C GLN A 49 -7.02 -15.08 -3.78
N ALA A 50 -7.95 -14.82 -2.86
CA ALA A 50 -8.39 -13.47 -2.53
C ALA A 50 -7.24 -12.61 -1.97
N ILE A 51 -6.35 -13.19 -1.16
CA ILE A 51 -5.17 -12.50 -0.63
C ILE A 51 -4.22 -12.11 -1.76
N ILE A 52 -3.90 -13.03 -2.67
CA ILE A 52 -2.98 -12.75 -3.79
C ILE A 52 -3.56 -11.69 -4.71
N LEU A 53 -4.82 -11.85 -5.11
CA LEU A 53 -5.48 -10.91 -6.00
C LEU A 53 -5.58 -9.53 -5.36
N GLY A 54 -5.98 -9.47 -4.08
CA GLY A 54 -6.05 -8.22 -3.33
C GLY A 54 -4.69 -7.53 -3.22
N ALA A 55 -3.64 -8.28 -2.89
CA ALA A 55 -2.29 -7.74 -2.80
C ALA A 55 -1.80 -7.18 -4.14
N ILE A 56 -2.05 -7.86 -5.27
CA ILE A 56 -1.66 -7.39 -6.60
C ILE A 56 -2.43 -6.11 -6.97
N VAL A 57 -3.74 -6.09 -6.79
CA VAL A 57 -4.59 -4.93 -7.11
C VAL A 57 -4.24 -3.74 -6.22
N ALA A 58 -4.05 -3.96 -4.92
CA ALA A 58 -3.70 -2.90 -3.98
C ALA A 58 -2.28 -2.37 -4.18
N ALA A 59 -1.31 -3.23 -4.50
CA ALA A 59 0.07 -2.82 -4.78
C ALA A 59 0.16 -2.02 -6.09
N THR A 60 -0.54 -2.45 -7.15
CA THR A 60 -0.58 -1.71 -8.42
C THR A 60 -1.26 -0.35 -8.27
N MET A 61 -2.38 -0.29 -7.56
CA MET A 61 -3.05 0.96 -7.23
C MET A 61 -2.20 1.85 -6.32
N GLY A 62 -1.51 1.26 -5.33
CA GLY A 62 -0.56 1.96 -4.47
C GLY A 62 0.63 2.53 -5.23
N ALA A 63 1.14 1.84 -6.25
CA ALA A 63 2.21 2.35 -7.12
C ALA A 63 1.73 3.51 -8.02
N LEU A 64 0.47 3.47 -8.45
CA LEU A 64 -0.14 4.45 -9.35
C LEU A 64 -0.50 5.75 -8.62
N PHE A 65 -1.13 5.63 -7.44
CA PHE A 65 -1.59 6.77 -6.65
C PHE A 65 -0.59 7.22 -5.58
N GLY A 66 0.33 6.34 -5.17
CA GLY A 66 1.28 6.59 -4.08
C GLY A 66 2.21 7.76 -4.32
N GLU A 67 2.66 7.96 -5.57
CA GLU A 67 3.48 9.13 -5.92
C GLU A 67 2.74 10.44 -5.67
N ARG A 68 1.45 10.50 -6.04
CA ARG A 68 0.60 11.68 -5.84
C ARG A 68 0.27 11.87 -4.36
N ILE A 69 0.07 10.79 -3.61
CA ILE A 69 -0.17 10.84 -2.16
C ILE A 69 1.06 11.39 -1.43
N ILE A 70 2.27 10.94 -1.80
CA ILE A 70 3.51 11.29 -1.12
C ILE A 70 4.02 12.69 -1.54
N HIS A 71 4.00 13.02 -2.84
CA HIS A 71 4.52 14.29 -3.36
C HIS A 71 3.52 15.45 -3.37
N CYS A 72 2.30 15.29 -2.83
CA CYS A 72 1.37 16.40 -2.77
C CYS A 72 2.01 17.59 -2.01
N GLU A 73 1.81 18.82 -2.52
CA GLU A 73 2.18 20.06 -1.83
C GLU A 73 1.06 20.53 -0.86
N LYS A 74 1.36 21.52 -0.02
CA LYS A 74 0.43 22.19 0.91
C LYS A 74 -0.81 22.69 0.15
N PRO A 75 -2.07 22.45 0.61
CA PRO A 75 -2.52 22.04 1.95
C PRO A 75 -2.77 20.52 2.14
N TYR A 76 -2.18 19.95 3.21
CA TYR A 76 -1.90 18.51 3.37
C TYR A 76 -3.05 17.64 3.91
N GLN A 77 -4.13 18.20 4.46
CA GLN A 77 -4.98 17.40 5.36
C GLN A 77 -6.03 16.52 4.66
N MET A 78 -6.69 17.02 3.61
CA MET A 78 -7.84 16.31 3.02
C MET A 78 -7.49 15.61 1.69
N GLN A 79 -6.52 16.10 0.94
CA GLN A 79 -6.16 15.53 -0.36
C GLN A 79 -5.71 14.05 -0.31
N PRO A 80 -4.78 13.64 0.59
CA PRO A 80 -4.36 12.24 0.63
C PRO A 80 -5.50 11.32 1.08
N PHE A 81 -6.38 11.80 1.98
CA PHE A 81 -7.59 11.07 2.36
C PHE A 81 -8.47 10.75 1.14
N TRP A 82 -8.80 11.76 0.34
CA TRP A 82 -9.64 11.58 -0.85
C TRP A 82 -8.96 10.72 -1.91
N MET A 83 -7.62 10.78 -2.03
CA MET A 83 -6.87 9.89 -2.92
C MET A 83 -6.92 8.44 -2.45
N GLY A 84 -6.73 8.17 -1.15
CA GLY A 84 -6.86 6.82 -0.59
C GLY A 84 -8.29 6.27 -0.70
N PHE A 85 -9.30 7.14 -0.50
CA PHE A 85 -10.70 6.80 -0.69
C PHE A 85 -10.99 6.45 -2.15
N ALA A 86 -10.64 7.33 -3.09
CA ALA A 86 -10.85 7.11 -4.52
C ALA A 86 -10.10 5.89 -5.03
N MET A 87 -8.90 5.63 -4.50
CA MET A 87 -8.11 4.44 -4.82
C MET A 87 -8.86 3.14 -4.49
N VAL A 88 -9.48 3.05 -3.30
CA VAL A 88 -10.26 1.86 -2.92
C VAL A 88 -11.52 1.72 -3.77
N MET A 89 -12.23 2.82 -3.98
CA MET A 89 -13.41 2.81 -4.85
C MET A 89 -13.03 2.34 -6.27
N ALA A 90 -11.91 2.81 -6.82
CA ALA A 90 -11.44 2.35 -8.13
C ALA A 90 -10.95 0.88 -8.13
N SER A 91 -10.42 0.38 -7.01
CA SER A 91 -9.88 -0.98 -6.92
C SER A 91 -10.95 -2.05 -6.70
N LEU A 92 -12.07 -1.72 -6.05
CA LEU A 92 -13.14 -2.68 -5.75
C LEU A 92 -13.71 -3.37 -7.01
N PRO A 93 -14.05 -2.65 -8.11
CA PRO A 93 -14.51 -3.29 -9.34
C PRO A 93 -13.50 -4.26 -9.93
N LEU A 94 -12.20 -3.94 -9.86
CA LEU A 94 -11.12 -4.78 -10.38
C LEU A 94 -10.94 -6.03 -9.52
N PHE A 95 -11.01 -5.88 -8.20
CA PHE A 95 -10.93 -6.99 -7.27
C PHE A 95 -12.12 -7.94 -7.43
N ASP A 96 -13.35 -7.41 -7.42
CA ASP A 96 -14.57 -8.21 -7.57
C ASP A 96 -14.61 -8.90 -8.94
N LEU A 97 -14.12 -8.23 -9.99
CA LEU A 97 -14.06 -8.84 -11.33
C LEU A 97 -13.08 -10.02 -11.34
N GLY A 98 -11.87 -9.83 -10.79
CA GLY A 98 -10.89 -10.91 -10.70
C GLY A 98 -11.42 -12.07 -9.86
N LEU A 99 -12.18 -11.79 -8.80
CA LEU A 99 -12.77 -12.79 -7.92
C LEU A 99 -13.87 -13.59 -8.63
N VAL A 100 -14.77 -12.92 -9.37
CA VAL A 100 -15.80 -13.59 -10.18
C VAL A 100 -15.17 -14.45 -11.28
N VAL A 101 -14.08 -14.00 -11.91
CA VAL A 101 -13.36 -14.79 -12.92
C VAL A 101 -12.74 -16.05 -12.30
N LEU A 102 -12.10 -15.92 -11.13
CA LEU A 102 -11.52 -17.05 -10.41
C LEU A 102 -12.57 -18.09 -9.99
N MET A 103 -13.71 -17.61 -9.49
CA MET A 103 -14.82 -18.48 -9.12
C MET A 103 -15.41 -19.22 -10.32
N LYS A 104 -15.39 -18.61 -11.51
CA LYS A 104 -15.81 -19.28 -12.74
C LYS A 104 -14.87 -20.44 -13.11
N GLU A 105 -13.56 -20.25 -12.97
CA GLU A 105 -12.56 -21.30 -13.29
C GLU A 105 -12.63 -22.49 -12.30
N GLU A 106 -12.86 -22.23 -11.02
CA GLU A 106 -12.93 -23.31 -10.01
C GLU A 106 -14.29 -24.02 -9.96
N ASN A 107 -15.39 -23.35 -10.32
CA ASN A 107 -16.75 -23.83 -10.08
C ASN A 107 -17.55 -24.04 -11.38
N ASP A 108 -16.88 -24.67 -12.37
CA ASP A 108 -17.35 -24.89 -13.74
C ASP A 108 -18.76 -25.54 -13.82
N GLN A 109 -19.18 -26.28 -12.79
CA GLN A 109 -20.51 -26.92 -12.74
C GLN A 109 -21.66 -25.98 -12.39
N VAL A 110 -21.43 -24.90 -11.63
CA VAL A 110 -22.47 -23.92 -11.27
C VAL A 110 -22.64 -22.85 -12.36
N PHE A 111 -21.55 -22.56 -13.10
CA PHE A 111 -21.52 -21.52 -14.14
C PHE A 111 -21.74 -22.02 -15.57
N SER A 112 -21.67 -23.33 -15.84
CA SER A 112 -21.90 -23.94 -17.17
C SER A 112 -23.28 -23.62 -17.78
N VAL A 113 -24.28 -23.28 -16.96
CA VAL A 113 -25.67 -23.03 -17.41
C VAL A 113 -25.97 -21.52 -17.58
N VAL A 114 -25.06 -20.64 -17.19
CA VAL A 114 -25.34 -19.21 -17.02
C VAL A 114 -24.93 -18.43 -18.27
N LYS A 115 -25.89 -17.77 -18.93
CA LYS A 115 -25.62 -16.90 -20.10
C LYS A 115 -24.74 -15.72 -19.67
N PHE A 116 -23.92 -15.19 -20.59
CA PHE A 116 -23.04 -14.03 -20.34
C PHE A 116 -23.80 -12.84 -19.71
N HIS A 117 -25.07 -12.64 -20.08
CA HIS A 117 -25.91 -11.59 -19.51
C HIS A 117 -26.18 -11.77 -18.01
N ASP A 118 -26.48 -12.99 -17.59
CA ASP A 118 -26.74 -13.32 -16.18
C ASP A 118 -25.46 -13.21 -15.34
N MET A 119 -24.30 -13.48 -15.95
CA MET A 119 -22.98 -13.24 -15.32
C MET A 119 -22.72 -11.75 -15.08
N VAL A 120 -23.06 -10.88 -16.04
CA VAL A 120 -22.93 -9.42 -15.87
C VAL A 120 -23.87 -8.92 -14.78
N PHE A 121 -25.11 -9.42 -14.74
CA PHE A 121 -26.07 -9.07 -13.69
C PHE A 121 -25.58 -9.52 -12.32
N PHE A 122 -25.11 -10.77 -12.19
CA PHE A 122 -24.54 -11.28 -10.95
C PHE A 122 -23.34 -10.45 -10.50
N TYR A 123 -22.41 -10.12 -11.40
CA TYR A 123 -21.28 -9.24 -11.09
C TYR A 123 -21.74 -7.87 -10.57
N MET A 124 -22.74 -7.25 -11.22
CA MET A 124 -23.25 -5.95 -10.80
C MET A 124 -23.92 -6.00 -9.43
N VAL A 125 -24.63 -7.09 -9.10
CA VAL A 125 -25.22 -7.32 -7.77
C VAL A 125 -24.13 -7.52 -6.73
N VAL A 126 -23.15 -8.39 -6.98
CA VAL A 126 -22.01 -8.61 -6.08
C VAL A 126 -21.27 -7.30 -5.83
N LEU A 127 -20.96 -6.56 -6.90
CA LEU A 127 -20.30 -5.26 -6.81
C LEU A 127 -21.08 -4.29 -5.93
N ALA A 128 -22.39 -4.14 -6.15
CA ALA A 128 -23.22 -3.25 -5.35
C ALA A 128 -23.22 -3.62 -3.86
N TYR A 129 -23.35 -4.92 -3.54
CA TYR A 129 -23.28 -5.41 -2.16
C TYR A 129 -21.89 -5.20 -1.54
N SER A 130 -20.81 -5.49 -2.26
CA SER A 130 -19.43 -5.28 -1.82
C SER A 130 -19.19 -3.83 -1.44
N TYR A 131 -19.68 -2.88 -2.23
CA TYR A 131 -19.54 -1.45 -1.95
C TYR A 131 -20.25 -1.02 -0.66
N ILE A 132 -21.49 -1.48 -0.48
CA ILE A 132 -22.32 -1.10 0.68
C ILE A 132 -21.80 -1.74 1.96
N LEU A 133 -21.42 -3.02 1.91
CA LEU A 133 -21.01 -3.78 3.09
C LEU A 133 -19.57 -3.47 3.52
N PHE A 134 -18.62 -3.50 2.57
CA PHE A 134 -17.20 -3.39 2.89
C PHE A 134 -16.55 -2.17 2.26
N GLY A 135 -17.00 -1.75 1.08
CA GLY A 135 -16.33 -0.72 0.29
C GLY A 135 -16.23 0.63 0.99
N ILE A 136 -17.31 1.10 1.61
CA ILE A 136 -17.29 2.38 2.35
C ILE A 136 -16.32 2.32 3.54
N PHE A 137 -16.37 1.24 4.33
CA PHE A 137 -15.48 1.07 5.49
C PHE A 137 -14.01 0.98 5.07
N LEU A 138 -13.72 0.20 4.02
CA LEU A 138 -12.38 0.06 3.45
C LEU A 138 -11.88 1.38 2.86
N ALA A 139 -12.74 2.13 2.17
CA ALA A 139 -12.37 3.40 1.57
C ALA A 139 -12.05 4.46 2.64
N ILE A 140 -12.81 4.49 3.74
CA ILE A 140 -12.51 5.35 4.90
C ILE A 140 -11.18 4.92 5.55
N ALA A 141 -10.99 3.63 5.81
CA ALA A 141 -9.77 3.10 6.40
C ALA A 141 -8.53 3.41 5.54
N SER A 142 -8.64 3.24 4.21
CA SER A 142 -7.59 3.60 3.26
C SER A 142 -7.31 5.10 3.20
N GLY A 143 -8.34 5.94 3.27
CA GLY A 143 -8.18 7.38 3.36
C GLY A 143 -7.35 7.78 4.60
N ILE A 144 -7.66 7.19 5.75
CA ILE A 144 -6.88 7.41 6.99
C ILE A 144 -5.46 6.85 6.83
N ALA A 145 -5.30 5.66 6.26
CA ALA A 145 -4.00 5.04 6.01
C ALA A 145 -3.12 5.91 5.10
N SER A 146 -3.71 6.53 4.07
CA SER A 146 -3.03 7.47 3.18
C SER A 146 -2.58 8.75 3.89
N MET A 147 -3.41 9.30 4.79
CA MET A 147 -3.00 10.41 5.65
C MET A 147 -1.83 10.01 6.55
N TYR A 148 -1.86 8.80 7.13
CA TYR A 148 -0.81 8.29 7.99
C TYR A 148 0.51 8.07 7.24
N LEU A 149 0.42 7.53 6.02
CA LEU A 149 1.57 7.30 5.13
C LEU A 149 2.32 8.61 4.88
N ARG A 150 1.62 9.69 4.50
CA ARG A 150 2.24 11.00 4.25
C ARG A 150 2.68 11.72 5.53
N GLY A 151 1.87 11.63 6.59
CA GLY A 151 2.05 12.45 7.80
C GLY A 151 3.12 11.95 8.76
N HIS A 152 3.28 10.62 8.90
CA HIS A 152 4.18 10.03 9.90
C HIS A 152 5.22 9.13 9.25
N LEU A 153 4.75 8.25 8.35
CA LEU A 153 5.54 7.12 7.88
C LEU A 153 6.68 7.55 6.95
N VAL A 154 6.45 8.52 6.07
CA VAL A 154 7.51 9.10 5.22
C VAL A 154 8.57 9.84 6.04
N TYR A 155 8.17 10.60 7.07
CA TYR A 155 9.09 11.36 7.91
C TYR A 155 9.92 10.44 8.82
N ASP A 156 9.32 9.40 9.40
CA ASP A 156 10.03 8.42 10.23
C ASP A 156 11.08 7.65 9.41
N VAL A 157 10.75 7.20 8.20
CA VAL A 157 11.70 6.49 7.32
C VAL A 157 12.83 7.41 6.87
N LEU A 158 12.53 8.67 6.54
CA LEU A 158 13.54 9.64 6.15
C LEU A 158 14.54 9.91 7.29
N HIS A 159 14.06 10.11 8.52
CA HIS A 159 14.93 10.30 9.69
C HIS A 159 15.82 9.07 9.96
N ILE A 160 15.32 7.85 9.73
CA ILE A 160 16.14 6.64 9.85
C ILE A 160 17.21 6.60 8.75
N LEU A 161 16.87 6.98 7.51
CA LEU A 161 17.80 6.97 6.38
C LEU A 161 18.91 8.02 6.54
N GLU A 162 18.57 9.24 6.97
CA GLU A 162 19.54 10.30 7.28
C GLU A 162 20.49 9.89 8.41
N ARG A 163 19.95 9.25 9.47
CA ARG A 163 20.76 8.75 10.58
C ARG A 163 21.72 7.64 10.13
N HIS A 164 21.29 6.79 9.20
CA HIS A 164 22.12 5.70 8.69
C HIS A 164 23.21 6.20 7.73
N GLN A 165 22.91 7.19 6.88
CA GLN A 165 23.90 7.83 6.02
C GLN A 165 24.93 8.65 6.81
N GLY A 166 24.51 9.36 7.87
CA GLY A 166 25.42 10.05 8.78
C GLY A 166 26.38 9.10 9.51
N SER A 167 25.93 7.88 9.84
CA SER A 167 26.78 6.85 10.46
C SER A 167 27.83 6.29 9.50
N ILE A 168 27.49 6.11 8.22
CA ILE A 168 28.45 5.60 7.21
C ILE A 168 29.52 6.64 6.87
N HIS A 169 29.19 7.93 6.89
CA HIS A 169 30.16 8.99 6.62
C HIS A 169 31.19 9.18 7.75
N HIS A 170 30.88 8.74 8.98
CA HIS A 170 31.80 8.81 10.11
C HIS A 170 32.82 7.67 10.14
N GLU A 171 32.56 6.56 9.45
CA GLU A 171 33.46 5.39 9.41
C GLU A 171 34.50 5.46 8.27
N THR A 172 34.34 6.40 7.33
CA THR A 172 35.25 6.56 6.17
C THR A 172 36.34 7.62 6.36
N ILE A 173 36.52 8.18 7.56
CA ILE A 173 37.70 9.01 7.86
C ILE A 173 38.83 8.03 8.24
N PRO A 174 39.87 7.83 7.40
CA PRO A 174 40.97 6.97 7.78
C PRO A 174 41.67 7.60 8.98
N HIS A 175 41.76 6.80 10.04
CA HIS A 175 42.55 7.02 11.23
C HIS A 175 43.96 7.48 10.79
N LYS A 176 44.25 8.78 10.95
CA LYS A 176 45.62 9.29 10.87
C LYS A 176 46.39 8.59 12.00
N PRO A 177 47.47 7.84 11.73
CA PRO A 177 48.27 7.29 12.80
C PRO A 177 49.08 8.44 13.41
N ASP A 178 48.85 8.67 14.69
CA ASP A 178 49.73 9.49 15.53
C ASP A 178 51.05 8.74 15.72
N SER A 179 52.01 8.98 14.85
CA SER A 179 53.39 8.54 15.06
C SER A 179 54.37 9.37 14.24
N GLU A 180 54.94 10.41 14.84
CA GLU A 180 56.36 10.76 14.68
C GLU A 180 56.77 11.82 15.72
N VAL A 181 57.01 11.34 16.95
CA VAL A 181 58.05 11.93 17.80
C VAL A 181 59.36 11.28 17.37
N SER A 182 60.31 12.04 16.82
CA SER A 182 61.73 12.07 17.25
C SER A 182 62.66 12.61 16.15
N LYS A 183 63.53 13.53 16.58
CA LYS A 183 64.85 13.94 16.04
C LYS A 183 64.88 15.13 15.06
N ASN A 184 65.29 16.29 15.61
CA ASN A 184 66.26 17.23 15.04
C ASN A 184 66.83 18.05 16.22
N HIS A 185 67.96 17.62 16.81
CA HIS A 185 69.32 18.14 16.59
C HIS A 185 69.59 19.54 17.18
N LEU A 186 70.54 19.55 18.12
CA LEU A 186 71.27 20.67 18.69
C LEU A 186 71.82 21.63 17.62
N PRO A 187 72.11 22.88 18.01
CA PRO A 187 73.51 23.24 18.24
C PRO A 187 73.85 23.59 19.69
#